data_AF-A0A170W1X0-F1
#
_entry.id   AF-A0A170W1X0-F1
#
_cell.length_a   1.000
_cell.length_b   1.000
_cell.length_c   1.000
_cell.angle_alpha   90.00
_cell.angle_beta   90.00
_cell.angle_gamma   90.00
#
_symmetry.space_group_name_H-M   'P 1'
#
loop_
_entity.id
_entity.type
_entity.pdbx_description
1 polymer ?
#
loop_
_entity_poly.entity_id
_entity_poly.type
_entity_poly.pdbx_seq_one_letter_code
_entity_poly.pdbx_strand_id
1 'polypeptide(L)'
;EVSVFSNIKSKIAMIGPITIADYMREVLTNPKAGYYMKNDVFGVHGDFITSPEISQLFGEILAVWTICEWQKLGQPFPCQLIELGPGRGTMMLDILRVYEKLNIAGNTNSLSIHLVEISRAMSHF
;
A
#
# COMPACT_ATOMS: atom_id res chain seq x y z
N GLU A 1 22.23 18.58 -7.38
CA GLU A 1 20.93 17.88 -7.24
C GLU A 1 20.01 18.67 -6.32
N VAL A 2 18.71 18.67 -6.59
CA VAL A 2 17.73 19.30 -5.68
C VAL A 2 17.51 18.35 -4.51
N SER A 3 18.15 18.64 -3.38
CA SER A 3 17.95 17.92 -2.12
C SER A 3 16.66 18.33 -1.43
N VAL A 4 15.97 17.38 -0.78
CA VAL A 4 14.79 17.66 0.08
C VAL A 4 15.09 18.77 1.08
N PHE A 5 16.30 18.78 1.64
CA PHE A 5 16.74 19.82 2.58
C PHE A 5 16.69 21.22 1.98
N SER A 6 17.12 21.37 0.72
CA SER A 6 17.11 22.67 0.03
C SER A 6 15.69 23.14 -0.26
N ASN A 7 14.78 22.21 -0.61
CA ASN A 7 13.36 22.52 -0.80
C ASN A 7 12.70 22.98 0.50
N ILE A 8 12.93 22.27 1.60
CA ILE A 8 12.36 22.62 2.92
C ILE A 8 12.87 23.99 3.38
N LYS A 9 14.18 24.25 3.26
CA LYS A 9 14.74 25.58 3.57
C LYS A 9 14.10 26.68 2.75
N SER A 10 13.92 26.45 1.44
CA SER A 10 13.31 27.43 0.54
C SER A 10 11.85 27.68 0.91
N LYS A 11 11.08 26.64 1.24
CA LYS A 11 9.70 26.79 1.73
C LYS A 11 9.65 27.63 2.99
N ILE A 12 10.47 27.32 4.00
CA ILE A 12 10.48 28.07 5.26
C ILE A 12 10.83 29.54 5.04
N ALA A 13 11.79 29.82 4.15
CA ALA A 13 12.18 31.18 3.81
C ALA A 13 11.06 31.98 3.12
N MET A 14 10.21 31.33 2.31
CA MET A 14 9.15 32.00 1.54
C MET A 14 7.85 32.17 2.31
N ILE A 15 7.41 31.14 3.06
CA ILE A 15 6.08 31.10 3.67
C ILE A 15 6.11 31.04 5.20
N GLY A 16 7.31 31.13 5.80
CA GLY A 16 7.49 31.00 7.24
C GLY A 16 7.55 29.54 7.70
N PRO A 17 7.51 29.30 9.03
CA PRO A 17 7.60 27.96 9.60
C PRO A 17 6.58 26.99 8.98
N ILE A 18 7.04 25.81 8.60
CA ILE A 18 6.18 24.74 8.11
C ILE A 18 5.72 23.84 9.25
N THR A 19 4.57 23.17 9.07
CA THR A 19 4.11 22.18 10.02
C THR A 19 4.95 20.90 9.95
N ILE A 20 4.92 20.09 11.01
CA ILE A 20 5.52 18.74 10.97
C ILE A 20 4.88 17.88 9.88
N ALA A 21 3.58 18.05 9.60
CA ALA A 21 2.91 17.34 8.53
C ALA A 21 3.49 17.69 7.14
N ASP A 22 3.79 18.96 6.89
CA ASP A 22 4.41 19.40 5.64
C ASP A 22 5.85 18.90 5.51
N TYR A 23 6.60 18.91 6.62
CA TYR A 23 7.93 18.32 6.68
C TYR A 23 7.89 16.82 6.32
N MET A 24 7.02 16.05 6.96
CA MET A 24 6.87 14.61 6.71
C MET A 24 6.48 14.32 5.27
N ARG A 25 5.56 15.11 4.70
CA ARG A 25 5.18 14.99 3.29
C ARG A 25 6.38 15.19 2.37
N GLU A 26 7.21 16.20 2.62
CA GLU A 26 8.41 16.46 1.81
C GLU A 26 9.45 15.34 1.92
N VAL A 27 9.79 14.88 3.13
CA VAL A 27 10.85 13.86 3.28
C VAL A 27 10.42 12.47 2.81
N LEU A 28 9.14 12.13 2.92
CA LEU A 28 8.64 10.80 2.55
C LEU A 28 8.21 10.71 1.09
N THR A 29 7.49 11.71 0.58
CA THR A 29 6.70 11.60 -0.67
C THR A 29 7.08 12.61 -1.75
N ASN A 30 8.13 13.42 -1.56
CA ASN A 30 8.58 14.33 -2.61
C ASN A 30 8.94 13.54 -3.89
N PRO A 31 8.32 13.84 -5.05
CA PRO A 31 8.51 13.02 -6.26
C PRO A 31 9.96 12.91 -6.77
N LYS A 32 10.83 13.87 -6.42
CA LYS A 32 12.23 13.89 -6.87
C LYS A 32 13.18 13.24 -5.88
N ALA A 33 12.88 13.29 -4.58
CA ALA A 33 13.86 12.95 -3.55
C ALA A 33 13.27 12.38 -2.26
N GLY A 34 11.96 12.15 -2.21
CA GLY A 34 11.29 11.50 -1.08
C GLY A 34 11.72 10.06 -0.92
N TYR A 35 11.75 9.60 0.32
CA TYR A 35 12.20 8.26 0.71
C TYR A 35 11.49 7.14 -0.08
N TYR A 36 10.15 7.17 -0.16
CA TYR A 36 9.37 6.12 -0.84
C TYR A 36 9.36 6.24 -2.37
N MET A 37 9.93 7.33 -2.93
CA MET A 37 9.84 7.62 -4.36
C MET A 37 11.05 7.15 -5.17
N LYS A 38 12.16 6.79 -4.51
CA LYS A 38 13.45 6.53 -5.18
C LYS A 38 13.81 5.06 -5.35
N ASN A 39 13.50 4.20 -4.39
CA ASN A 39 13.99 2.81 -4.34
C ASN A 39 12.88 1.84 -3.91
N ASP A 40 13.05 0.54 -4.21
CA ASP A 40 12.33 -0.52 -3.50
C ASP A 40 12.92 -0.62 -2.08
N VAL A 41 12.22 -0.03 -1.11
CA VAL A 41 12.67 0.05 0.29
C VAL A 41 12.21 -1.14 1.13
N PHE A 42 11.50 -2.11 0.54
CA PHE A 42 10.85 -3.20 1.26
C PHE A 42 11.56 -4.55 1.07
N GLY A 43 11.51 -5.39 2.10
CA GLY A 43 11.93 -6.80 2.05
C GLY A 43 13.37 -7.03 2.52
N VAL A 44 13.90 -8.23 2.30
CA VAL A 44 15.22 -8.67 2.82
C VAL A 44 16.38 -7.78 2.31
N HIS A 45 16.21 -7.18 1.13
CA HIS A 45 17.18 -6.28 0.52
C HIS A 45 16.82 -4.79 0.68
N GLY A 46 15.67 -4.49 1.29
CA GLY A 46 15.22 -3.15 1.62
C GLY A 46 15.68 -2.70 3.01
N ASP A 47 15.19 -1.54 3.45
CA ASP A 47 15.56 -0.97 4.75
C ASP A 47 14.79 -1.63 5.91
N PHE A 48 13.65 -2.26 5.62
CA PHE A 48 12.86 -3.01 6.60
C PHE A 48 11.99 -4.08 5.93
N ILE A 49 11.65 -5.11 6.71
CA ILE A 49 10.77 -6.21 6.31
C ILE A 49 9.39 -6.07 6.96
N THR A 50 8.33 -6.33 6.21
CA THR A 50 6.94 -6.24 6.67
C THR A 50 6.34 -7.63 6.92
N SER A 51 5.24 -7.71 7.67
CA SER A 51 4.60 -8.99 8.02
C SER A 51 4.22 -9.87 6.82
N PRO A 52 3.66 -9.33 5.70
CA PRO A 52 3.41 -10.14 4.50
C PRO A 52 4.68 -10.76 3.90
N GLU A 53 5.82 -10.07 4.01
CA GLU A 53 7.10 -10.56 3.48
C GLU A 53 7.76 -11.62 4.39
N ILE A 54 7.35 -11.72 5.66
CA ILE A 54 7.87 -12.73 6.59
C ILE A 54 7.12 -14.06 6.43
N SER A 55 5.79 -14.02 6.29
CA SER A 55 4.98 -15.23 6.23
C SER A 55 3.65 -15.01 5.51
N GLN A 56 3.36 -15.91 4.56
CA GLN A 56 2.07 -15.97 3.86
C GLN A 56 0.88 -16.15 4.83
N LEU A 57 1.11 -16.68 6.03
CA LEU A 57 0.06 -16.85 7.04
C LEU A 57 -0.60 -15.52 7.40
N PHE A 58 0.13 -14.41 7.32
CA PHE A 58 -0.42 -13.09 7.60
C PHE A 58 -1.52 -12.73 6.58
N GLY A 59 -1.25 -12.87 5.29
CA GLY A 59 -2.23 -12.62 4.24
C GLY A 59 -3.38 -13.63 4.25
N GLU A 60 -3.10 -14.91 4.49
CA GLU A 60 -4.14 -15.95 4.58
C GLU A 60 -5.14 -15.69 5.74
N ILE A 61 -4.66 -15.27 6.91
CA ILE A 61 -5.52 -14.94 8.05
C ILE A 61 -6.39 -13.71 7.74
N LEU A 62 -5.82 -12.68 7.10
CA LEU A 62 -6.59 -11.51 6.67
C LEU A 62 -7.62 -11.85 5.59
N ALA A 63 -7.34 -12.83 4.72
CA ALA A 63 -8.30 -13.34 3.77
C ALA A 63 -9.51 -13.97 4.47
N VAL A 64 -9.27 -14.81 5.48
CA VAL A 64 -10.36 -15.40 6.28
C VAL A 64 -11.16 -14.31 6.99
N TRP A 65 -10.49 -13.32 7.58
CA TRP A 65 -11.16 -12.19 8.22
C TRP A 65 -12.08 -11.43 7.26
N THR A 66 -11.57 -11.04 6.08
CA THR A 66 -12.35 -10.31 5.07
C THR A 66 -13.54 -11.12 4.57
N ILE A 67 -13.39 -12.42 4.37
CA ILE A 67 -14.50 -13.33 4.00
C ILE A 67 -15.55 -13.40 5.11
N CYS A 68 -15.13 -13.55 6.37
CA CYS A 68 -16.04 -13.60 7.51
C CYS A 68 -16.86 -12.30 7.64
N GLU A 69 -16.23 -11.13 7.48
CA GLU A 69 -16.94 -9.85 7.50
C GLU A 69 -17.90 -9.72 6.31
N TRP A 70 -17.47 -10.10 5.11
CA TRP A 70 -18.33 -10.12 3.93
C TRP A 70 -19.56 -11.03 4.10
N GLN A 71 -19.38 -12.20 4.72
CA GLN A 71 -20.48 -13.12 5.03
C GLN A 71 -21.46 -12.53 6.06
N LYS A 72 -20.97 -11.85 7.10
CA LYS A 72 -21.82 -11.15 8.08
C LYS A 72 -22.67 -10.05 7.45
N LEU A 73 -22.18 -9.44 6.37
CA LEU A 73 -22.91 -8.44 5.59
C LEU A 73 -23.95 -9.05 4.63
N GLY A 74 -24.15 -10.38 4.64
CA GLY A 74 -25.10 -11.07 3.76
C GLY A 74 -24.53 -11.39 2.38
N GLN A 75 -23.20 -11.50 2.26
CA GLN A 75 -22.51 -11.84 1.02
C GLN A 75 -22.82 -10.89 -0.16
N PRO A 76 -22.79 -9.55 0.04
CA PRO A 76 -23.24 -8.62 -0.97
C PRO A 76 -22.26 -8.56 -2.16
N PHE A 77 -22.84 -8.45 -3.36
CA PHE A 77 -22.13 -8.07 -4.59
C PHE A 77 -22.83 -6.86 -5.25
N PRO A 78 -22.08 -5.97 -5.92
CA PRO A 78 -20.62 -6.00 -6.12
C PRO A 78 -19.84 -5.71 -4.83
N CYS A 79 -18.60 -6.18 -4.76
CA CYS A 79 -17.69 -6.04 -3.62
C CYS A 79 -16.32 -5.48 -4.07
N GLN A 80 -15.68 -4.71 -3.19
CA GLN A 80 -14.37 -4.10 -3.46
C GLN A 80 -13.39 -4.49 -2.34
N LEU A 81 -12.24 -5.03 -2.73
CA LEU A 81 -11.08 -5.17 -1.85
C LEU A 81 -10.15 -4.00 -2.12
N ILE A 82 -9.91 -3.18 -1.09
CA ILE A 82 -9.11 -1.96 -1.19
C ILE A 82 -7.92 -2.07 -0.25
N GLU A 83 -6.70 -1.92 -0.80
CA GLU A 83 -5.46 -1.89 -0.02
C GLU A 83 -4.76 -0.54 -0.20
N LEU A 84 -4.39 0.08 0.92
CA LEU A 84 -3.69 1.37 0.94
C LEU A 84 -2.20 1.12 1.17
N GLY A 85 -1.36 1.51 0.21
CA GLY A 85 0.07 1.23 0.26
C GLY A 85 0.37 -0.27 0.17
N PRO A 86 0.02 -0.94 -0.95
CA PRO A 86 0.17 -2.38 -1.12
C PRO A 86 1.62 -2.87 -1.06
N GLY A 87 2.60 -1.95 -1.11
CA GLY A 87 4.01 -2.31 -1.25
C GLY A 87 4.19 -3.15 -2.51
N ARG A 88 4.67 -4.39 -2.33
CA ARG A 88 4.89 -5.36 -3.42
C ARG A 88 3.64 -6.13 -3.83
N GLY A 89 2.49 -5.86 -3.20
CA GLY A 89 1.23 -6.56 -3.46
C GLY A 89 1.16 -7.98 -2.87
N THR A 90 2.19 -8.39 -2.12
CA THR A 90 2.31 -9.73 -1.51
C THR A 90 1.09 -10.09 -0.67
N MET A 91 0.60 -9.15 0.14
CA MET A 91 -0.59 -9.36 0.98
C MET A 91 -1.85 -9.58 0.14
N MET A 92 -2.11 -8.74 -0.87
CA MET A 92 -3.25 -8.94 -1.77
C MET A 92 -3.17 -10.28 -2.51
N LEU A 93 -1.98 -10.67 -2.97
CA LEU A 93 -1.79 -11.97 -3.64
C LEU A 93 -2.13 -13.15 -2.73
N ASP A 94 -1.70 -13.11 -1.46
CA ASP A 94 -2.09 -14.12 -0.46
C ASP A 94 -3.61 -14.18 -0.28
N ILE A 95 -4.25 -13.02 -0.16
CA ILE A 95 -5.71 -12.91 0.00
C ILE A 95 -6.43 -13.50 -1.19
N LEU A 96 -6.04 -13.13 -2.42
CA LEU A 96 -6.67 -13.62 -3.64
C LEU A 96 -6.50 -15.13 -3.82
N ARG A 97 -5.35 -15.70 -3.43
CA ARG A 97 -5.15 -17.16 -3.45
C ARG A 97 -6.15 -17.90 -2.55
N VAL A 98 -6.49 -17.34 -1.38
CA VAL A 98 -7.51 -17.93 -0.50
C VAL A 98 -8.91 -17.74 -1.08
N TYR A 99 -9.21 -16.56 -1.62
CA TYR A 99 -10.49 -16.27 -2.27
C TYR A 99 -10.77 -17.20 -3.45
N GLU A 100 -9.75 -17.49 -4.27
CA GLU A 100 -9.81 -18.45 -5.37
C GLU A 100 -10.09 -19.87 -4.86
N LYS A 101 -9.30 -20.35 -3.88
CA LYS A 101 -9.48 -21.68 -3.27
C LYS A 101 -10.88 -21.88 -2.67
N LEU A 102 -11.46 -20.83 -2.11
CA LEU A 102 -12.78 -20.86 -1.48
C LEU A 102 -13.92 -20.43 -2.42
N ASN A 103 -13.62 -20.13 -3.68
CA ASN A 103 -14.57 -19.73 -4.71
C ASN A 103 -15.48 -18.55 -4.31
N ILE A 104 -14.94 -17.56 -3.58
CA ILE A 104 -15.72 -16.45 -2.99
C ILE A 104 -16.34 -15.54 -4.05
N ALA A 105 -15.71 -15.39 -5.22
CA ALA A 105 -16.21 -14.57 -6.33
C ALA A 105 -16.84 -15.38 -7.48
N GLY A 106 -16.70 -16.71 -7.48
CA GLY A 106 -17.11 -17.54 -8.62
C GLY A 106 -16.55 -17.05 -9.96
N ASN A 107 -17.33 -17.24 -11.02
CA ASN A 107 -17.09 -16.65 -12.35
C ASN A 107 -17.71 -15.23 -12.49
N THR A 108 -18.03 -14.55 -11.39
CA THR A 108 -18.71 -13.25 -11.44
C THR A 108 -17.67 -12.14 -11.48
N ASN A 109 -17.79 -11.20 -12.42
CA ASN A 109 -17.00 -9.95 -12.46
C ASN A 109 -17.42 -8.95 -11.36
N SER A 110 -17.94 -9.44 -10.23
CA SER A 110 -18.56 -8.63 -9.18
C SER A 110 -17.61 -8.33 -8.02
N LEU A 111 -16.43 -8.97 -7.98
CA LEU A 111 -15.33 -8.62 -7.07
C LEU A 111 -14.32 -7.74 -7.83
N SER A 112 -13.96 -6.60 -7.26
CA SER A 112 -12.93 -5.72 -7.79
C SER A 112 -11.84 -5.45 -6.77
N ILE A 113 -10.61 -5.26 -7.24
CA ILE A 113 -9.43 -5.00 -6.41
C ILE A 113 -8.94 -3.59 -6.73
N HIS A 114 -8.71 -2.80 -5.70
CA HIS A 114 -8.22 -1.42 -5.82
C HIS A 114 -6.99 -1.25 -4.92
N LEU A 115 -5.84 -1.03 -5.55
CA LEU A 115 -4.59 -0.79 -4.85
C LEU A 115 -4.27 0.71 -4.92
N VAL A 116 -4.25 1.37 -3.77
CA VAL A 116 -3.98 2.81 -3.67
C VAL A 116 -2.51 3.02 -3.34
N GLU A 117 -1.73 3.38 -4.36
CA GLU A 117 -0.28 3.60 -4.26
C GLU A 117 0.10 4.97 -4.84
N ILE A 118 0.94 5.70 -4.13
CA ILE A 118 1.41 7.04 -4.51
C ILE A 118 2.81 7.00 -5.15
N SER A 119 3.60 5.98 -4.83
CA SER A 119 4.94 5.77 -5.37
C SER A 119 4.85 5.14 -6.75
N ARG A 120 5.37 5.85 -7.75
CA ARG A 120 5.44 5.33 -9.12
C ARG A 120 6.27 4.04 -9.20
N ALA A 121 7.34 3.94 -8.40
CA ALA A 121 8.20 2.75 -8.37
C ALA A 121 7.43 1.50 -7.93
N MET A 122 6.47 1.65 -7.02
CA MET A 122 5.67 0.55 -6.47
C MET A 122 4.33 0.36 -7.19
N SER A 123 3.98 1.24 -8.14
CA SER A 123 2.72 1.14 -8.91
C SER A 123 2.78 0.20 -10.11
N HIS A 124 3.94 -0.37 -10.41
CA HIS A 124 4.14 -1.31 -11.51
C HIS A 124 4.06 -2.75 -10.98
N PHE A 125 2.86 -3.35 -11.11
CA PHE A 125 2.58 -4.76 -10.83
C PHE A 125 2.47 -5.57 -12.12
#